data_AF-A0A0F9F9V9-F1
#
_entry.id   AF-A0A0F9F9V9-F1
#
_cell.length_a   1.000
_cell.length_b   1.000
_cell.length_c   1.000
_cell.angle_alpha   90.00
_cell.angle_beta   90.00
_cell.angle_gamma   90.00
#
_symmetry.space_group_name_H-M   'P 1'
#
loop_
_entity.id
_entity.type
_entity.pdbx_description
1 polymer ?
#
loop_
_entity_poly.entity_id
_entity_poly.type
_entity_poly.pdbx_seq_one_letter_code
_entity_poly.pdbx_strand_id
1 'polypeptide(L)'
;SISLDKAISDRPRTMIPFPSPDFFARMNISQKRFNKQSITDLRQKVVPKATLDDLIACQEEVEKIEIDDNALLYATLITESFSACLYNRDHASERWIPPCFEDQLEVLGEIDTNLTPKCSYLGEICSCVKTPMAYRLDESLILLAKSLAYLDGQSVVFQDEEFGHVTEALKYVVGNRLELRVSIAKHWVNASDWVTNELYNYLNKNKLKQWATAIECFITASEGTPKYTQHQIDRAKTQLHTFANKNLELRPLALAVGITGFKKKKYGKDEVEDD
;
A
#
# COMPACT_ATOMS: atom_id res chain seq x y z
N SER A 1 -6.14 -3.36 25.69
CA SER A 1 -6.65 -2.05 25.26
C SER A 1 -6.13 -1.65 23.88
N ILE A 2 -4.90 -1.99 23.49
CA ILE A 2 -4.26 -1.61 22.20
C ILE A 2 -5.08 -2.01 20.94
N SER A 3 -5.83 -3.12 20.95
CA SER A 3 -6.56 -3.57 19.75
C SER A 3 -7.82 -2.76 19.43
N LEU A 4 -8.44 -2.12 20.43
CA LEU A 4 -9.63 -1.28 20.20
C LEU A 4 -9.24 0.06 19.56
N ASP A 5 -8.11 0.63 19.99
CA ASP A 5 -7.60 1.89 19.48
C ASP A 5 -7.19 1.78 18.00
N LYS A 6 -6.61 0.64 17.59
CA LYS A 6 -6.26 0.41 16.18
C LYS A 6 -7.49 0.18 15.29
N ALA A 7 -8.46 -0.59 15.75
CA ALA A 7 -9.71 -0.79 15.02
C ALA A 7 -10.47 0.53 14.79
N ILE A 8 -10.30 1.50 15.70
CA ILE A 8 -10.80 2.86 15.54
C ILE A 8 -9.90 3.67 14.59
N SER A 9 -8.57 3.58 14.71
CA SER A 9 -7.64 4.34 13.88
C SER A 9 -7.58 3.90 12.41
N ASP A 10 -8.09 2.71 12.08
CA ASP A 10 -8.27 2.23 10.70
C ASP A 10 -9.48 2.86 9.98
N ARG A 11 -10.44 3.43 10.73
CA ARG A 11 -11.66 4.01 10.15
C ARG A 11 -11.43 5.32 9.40
N PRO A 12 -10.61 6.27 9.87
CA PRO A 12 -10.27 7.46 9.10
C PRO A 12 -9.58 7.09 7.79
N ARG A 13 -10.06 7.66 6.67
CA ARG A 13 -9.52 7.41 5.33
C ARG A 13 -8.06 7.81 5.19
N THR A 14 -7.68 8.89 5.86
CA THR A 14 -6.32 9.41 5.91
C THR A 14 -5.97 9.81 7.34
N MET A 15 -4.69 9.84 7.64
CA MET A 15 -4.17 10.48 8.84
C MET A 15 -2.88 11.21 8.48
N ILE A 16 -2.97 12.53 8.53
CA ILE A 16 -1.84 13.38 8.19
C ILE A 16 -1.16 13.75 9.51
N PRO A 17 0.11 13.34 9.74
CA PRO A 17 0.87 13.91 10.84
C PRO A 17 1.02 15.41 10.57
N PHE A 18 0.56 16.26 11.49
CA PHE A 18 0.72 17.70 11.36
C PHE A 18 2.09 18.09 11.89
N PRO A 19 3.09 18.37 11.03
CA PRO A 19 4.38 18.84 11.53
C PRO A 19 4.19 20.20 12.21
N SER A 20 4.97 20.43 13.27
CA SER A 20 5.09 21.80 13.78
C SER A 20 5.68 22.67 12.66
N PRO A 21 5.12 23.87 12.39
CA PRO A 21 5.71 24.76 11.41
C PRO A 21 7.17 25.05 11.78
N ASP A 22 8.02 25.36 10.80
CA ASP A 22 9.40 25.73 11.08
C ASP A 22 9.50 26.98 11.98
N PHE A 23 10.71 27.33 12.42
CA PHE A 23 10.90 28.48 13.31
C PHE A 23 10.38 29.80 12.70
N PHE A 24 10.62 30.06 11.41
CA PHE A 24 10.20 31.30 10.75
C PHE A 24 8.68 31.36 10.58
N ALA A 25 8.06 30.26 10.15
CA ALA A 25 6.61 30.13 10.05
C ALA A 25 5.95 30.30 11.42
N ARG A 26 6.50 29.68 12.48
CA ARG A 26 6.03 29.86 13.86
C ARG A 26 6.15 31.30 14.33
N MET A 27 7.29 31.95 14.10
CA MET A 27 7.49 33.36 14.46
C MET A 27 6.49 34.27 13.73
N ASN A 28 6.24 34.04 12.43
CA ASN A 28 5.27 34.81 11.65
C ASN A 28 3.83 34.59 12.16
N ILE A 29 3.45 33.33 12.45
CA ILE A 29 2.15 33.00 13.04
C ILE A 29 1.99 33.71 14.39
N SER A 30 2.99 33.63 15.27
CA SER A 30 2.96 34.27 16.58
C SER A 30 2.87 35.79 16.48
N GLN A 31 3.66 36.42 15.62
CA GLN A 31 3.58 37.87 15.40
C GLN A 31 2.19 38.29 14.90
N LYS A 32 1.62 37.56 13.95
CA LYS A 32 0.27 37.86 13.43
C LYS A 32 -0.81 37.66 14.50
N ARG A 33 -0.72 36.58 15.28
CA ARG A 33 -1.74 36.20 16.27
C ARG A 33 -1.70 37.07 17.53
N PHE A 34 -0.51 37.44 18.01
CA PHE A 34 -0.35 38.13 19.28
C PHE A 34 -0.07 39.64 19.15
N ASN A 35 0.49 40.11 18.03
CA ASN A 35 0.84 41.54 17.87
C ASN A 35 -0.08 42.32 16.93
N LYS A 36 -0.85 41.68 16.03
CA LYS A 36 -1.58 42.39 14.97
C LYS A 36 -3.11 42.31 15.00
N GLN A 37 -3.71 41.33 15.69
CA GLN A 37 -5.13 41.26 16.10
C GLN A 37 -5.42 39.82 16.54
N SER A 38 -6.19 39.64 17.61
CA SER A 38 -6.71 38.34 17.99
C SER A 38 -7.46 37.70 16.80
N ILE A 39 -6.92 36.61 16.26
CA ILE A 39 -7.54 35.81 15.20
C ILE A 39 -8.57 34.85 15.85
N THR A 40 -9.38 35.36 16.79
CA THR A 40 -10.36 34.54 17.51
C THR A 40 -11.62 34.30 16.67
N ASP A 41 -11.89 35.13 15.66
CA ASP A 41 -12.97 34.88 14.71
C ASP A 41 -12.56 35.18 13.26
N LEU A 42 -12.19 34.13 12.52
CA LEU A 42 -11.87 34.20 11.09
C LEU A 42 -13.11 34.52 10.24
N ARG A 43 -14.33 34.28 10.74
CA ARG A 43 -15.57 34.46 9.97
C ARG A 43 -15.83 35.91 9.58
N GLN A 44 -15.28 36.86 10.34
CA GLN A 44 -15.41 38.30 10.04
C GLN A 44 -14.34 38.81 9.05
N LYS A 45 -13.31 38.01 8.77
CA LYS A 45 -12.14 38.43 7.97
C LYS A 45 -11.93 37.61 6.71
N VAL A 46 -12.60 36.48 6.58
CA VAL A 46 -12.45 35.55 5.47
C VAL A 46 -13.83 35.31 4.87
N VAL A 47 -13.98 35.64 3.60
CA VAL A 47 -15.16 35.25 2.81
C VAL A 47 -14.92 33.81 2.34
N PRO A 48 -15.80 32.84 2.69
CA PRO A 48 -15.69 31.49 2.17
C PRO A 48 -15.70 31.51 0.64
N LYS A 49 -14.75 30.79 0.03
CA LYS A 49 -14.67 30.68 -1.44
C LYS A 49 -15.67 29.66 -2.02
N ALA A 50 -16.21 28.80 -1.18
CA ALA A 50 -17.15 27.75 -1.53
C ALA A 50 -18.23 27.63 -0.45
N THR A 51 -19.46 27.40 -0.89
CA THR A 51 -20.60 27.04 -0.05
C THR A 51 -20.63 25.53 0.21
N LEU A 52 -21.53 25.06 1.08
CA LEU A 52 -21.73 23.63 1.27
C LEU A 52 -22.18 22.94 -0.04
N ASP A 53 -23.07 23.60 -0.80
CA ASP A 53 -23.57 23.06 -2.06
C ASP A 53 -22.45 22.94 -3.11
N ASP A 54 -21.53 23.91 -3.14
CA ASP A 54 -20.33 23.84 -3.99
C ASP A 54 -19.43 22.65 -3.61
N LEU A 55 -19.30 22.38 -2.31
CA LEU A 55 -18.50 21.25 -1.82
C LEU A 55 -19.15 19.89 -2.11
N ILE A 56 -20.48 19.81 -2.03
CA ILE A 56 -21.24 18.61 -2.40
C ILE A 56 -21.11 18.36 -3.91
N ALA A 57 -21.31 19.40 -4.73
CA ALA A 57 -21.14 19.30 -6.17
C ALA A 57 -19.69 18.89 -6.52
N CYS A 58 -18.69 19.45 -5.84
CA CYS A 58 -17.29 19.04 -6.00
C CYS A 58 -17.09 17.55 -5.68
N GLN A 59 -17.70 17.03 -4.62
CA GLN A 59 -17.61 15.61 -4.27
C GLN A 59 -18.27 14.72 -5.34
N GLU A 60 -19.42 15.13 -5.88
CA GLU A 60 -20.08 14.42 -6.98
C GLU A 60 -19.22 14.41 -8.26
N GLU A 61 -18.51 15.49 -8.56
CA GLU A 61 -17.55 15.52 -9.67
C GLU A 61 -16.35 14.58 -9.45
N VAL A 62 -15.82 14.53 -8.22
CA VAL A 62 -14.76 13.58 -7.86
C VAL A 62 -15.24 12.13 -8.00
N GLU A 63 -16.49 11.84 -7.68
CA GLU A 63 -17.05 10.49 -7.80
C GLU A 63 -17.17 10.02 -9.26
N LYS A 64 -17.40 10.95 -10.20
CA LYS A 64 -17.46 10.70 -11.64
C LYS A 64 -16.10 10.36 -12.26
N ILE A 65 -14.99 10.67 -11.59
CA ILE A 65 -13.66 10.30 -12.07
C ILE A 65 -13.61 8.78 -12.27
N GLU A 66 -13.24 8.35 -13.48
CA GLU A 66 -13.14 6.95 -13.82
C GLU A 66 -11.86 6.34 -13.24
N ILE A 67 -11.89 5.04 -12.97
CA ILE A 67 -10.72 4.28 -12.53
C ILE A 67 -10.38 3.31 -13.65
N ASP A 68 -9.19 3.44 -14.20
CA ASP A 68 -8.65 2.47 -15.14
C ASP A 68 -8.47 1.10 -14.44
N ASP A 69 -8.81 0.01 -15.14
CA ASP A 69 -8.71 -1.35 -14.58
C ASP A 69 -7.27 -1.67 -14.10
N ASN A 70 -6.25 -1.10 -14.75
CA ASN A 70 -4.85 -1.27 -14.33
C ASN A 70 -4.59 -0.55 -13.01
N ALA A 71 -5.16 0.64 -12.82
CA ALA A 71 -5.04 1.37 -11.56
C ALA A 71 -5.70 0.61 -10.40
N LEU A 72 -6.81 -0.09 -10.65
CA LEU A 72 -7.46 -0.95 -9.65
C LEU A 72 -6.60 -2.18 -9.31
N LEU A 73 -6.07 -2.88 -10.32
CA LEU A 73 -5.15 -4.00 -10.12
C LEU A 73 -3.91 -3.56 -9.35
N TYR A 74 -3.38 -2.38 -9.66
CA TYR A 74 -2.22 -1.82 -9.01
C TYR A 74 -2.49 -1.47 -7.53
N ALA A 75 -3.63 -0.85 -7.22
CA ALA A 75 -4.05 -0.61 -5.83
C ALA A 75 -4.15 -1.93 -5.04
N THR A 76 -4.71 -2.97 -5.68
CA THR A 76 -4.82 -4.31 -5.09
C THR A 76 -3.43 -4.89 -4.81
N LEU A 77 -2.48 -4.78 -5.74
CA LEU A 77 -1.10 -5.26 -5.55
C LEU A 77 -0.38 -4.56 -4.40
N ILE A 78 -0.63 -3.25 -4.20
CA ILE A 78 -0.11 -2.52 -3.03
C ILE A 78 -0.62 -3.19 -1.75
N THR A 79 -1.92 -3.42 -1.63
CA THR A 79 -2.51 -4.02 -0.42
C THR A 79 -2.03 -5.45 -0.21
N GLU A 80 -1.99 -6.26 -1.27
CA GLU A 80 -1.45 -7.62 -1.25
C GLU A 80 0.02 -7.63 -0.82
N SER A 81 0.83 -6.62 -1.17
CA SER A 81 2.24 -6.58 -0.78
C SER A 81 2.46 -6.54 0.74
N PHE A 82 1.50 -6.03 1.51
CA PHE A 82 1.54 -6.02 2.98
C PHE A 82 1.21 -7.37 3.61
N SER A 83 0.60 -8.27 2.84
CA SER A 83 -0.02 -9.48 3.38
C SER A 83 0.49 -10.74 2.70
N ALA A 84 1.15 -10.65 1.55
CA ALA A 84 1.57 -11.77 0.69
C ALA A 84 2.38 -12.85 1.43
N CYS A 85 3.17 -12.47 2.43
CA CYS A 85 3.96 -13.40 3.22
C CYS A 85 3.16 -13.95 4.41
N LEU A 86 2.16 -13.22 4.88
CA LEU A 86 1.37 -13.53 6.09
C LEU A 86 0.32 -14.64 5.84
N TYR A 87 0.09 -15.05 4.60
CA TYR A 87 -1.03 -15.89 4.16
C TYR A 87 -0.75 -17.39 3.98
N ASN A 88 0.35 -17.95 4.51
CA ASN A 88 0.47 -19.41 4.53
C ASN A 88 -0.42 -19.98 5.66
N ARG A 89 -1.73 -20.13 5.37
CA ARG A 89 -2.61 -21.02 6.14
C ARG A 89 -2.14 -22.45 5.88
N ASP A 90 -1.28 -22.96 6.76
CA ASP A 90 -1.17 -24.41 6.87
C ASP A 90 -2.49 -24.91 7.48
N HIS A 91 -3.16 -25.85 6.82
CA HIS A 91 -4.43 -26.43 7.29
C HIS A 91 -4.34 -27.01 8.71
N ALA A 92 -3.11 -27.25 9.21
CA ALA A 92 -2.83 -27.73 10.54
C ALA A 92 -2.76 -26.64 11.64
N SER A 93 -2.69 -25.34 11.30
CA SER A 93 -2.62 -24.27 12.30
C SER A 93 -3.80 -23.30 12.18
N GLU A 94 -4.71 -23.33 13.15
CA GLU A 94 -5.84 -22.39 13.28
C GLU A 94 -5.41 -20.93 13.55
N ARG A 95 -4.10 -20.66 13.68
CA ARG A 95 -3.55 -19.35 13.99
C ARG A 95 -2.88 -18.75 12.76
N TRP A 96 -3.18 -17.48 12.52
CA TRP A 96 -2.37 -16.63 11.65
C TRP A 96 -0.97 -16.51 12.24
N ILE A 97 0.00 -17.18 11.62
CA ILE A 97 1.40 -17.10 11.99
C ILE A 97 2.13 -16.39 10.85
N PRO A 98 2.45 -15.09 11.01
CA PRO A 98 3.35 -14.41 10.09
C PRO A 98 4.70 -15.16 10.00
N PRO A 99 5.22 -15.42 8.80
CA PRO A 99 6.38 -16.28 8.57
C PRO A 99 7.72 -15.70 9.04
N CYS A 100 7.71 -14.47 9.56
CA CYS A 100 8.89 -13.71 9.96
C CYS A 100 8.74 -13.19 11.40
N PHE A 101 8.22 -14.03 12.29
CA PHE A 101 8.24 -13.75 13.71
C PHE A 101 9.69 -13.86 14.23
N GLU A 102 10.34 -12.70 14.42
CA GLU A 102 11.31 -12.55 15.51
C GLU A 102 10.64 -12.85 16.88
N ASP A 103 9.32 -12.65 16.97
CA ASP A 103 8.57 -12.73 18.24
C ASP A 103 7.96 -14.11 18.55
N GLN A 104 8.25 -15.17 17.78
CA GLN A 104 7.64 -16.50 18.02
C GLN A 104 8.24 -17.15 19.26
N LEU A 105 9.33 -16.57 19.76
CA LEU A 105 10.00 -16.94 21.00
C LEU A 105 9.58 -16.07 22.19
N GLU A 106 8.94 -14.91 21.98
CA GLU A 106 8.50 -14.05 23.10
C GLU A 106 7.23 -14.60 23.78
N VAL A 107 6.41 -15.38 23.04
CA VAL A 107 5.23 -16.08 23.59
C VAL A 107 5.64 -17.35 24.36
N LEU A 108 6.89 -17.84 24.22
CA LEU A 108 7.40 -19.06 24.87
C LEU A 108 8.62 -18.84 25.79
N GLY A 109 9.12 -17.61 25.93
CA GLY A 109 10.03 -17.21 27.01
C GLY A 109 11.52 -17.50 26.80
N GLU A 110 11.96 -18.06 25.68
CA GLU A 110 13.39 -18.34 25.45
C GLU A 110 13.82 -17.99 24.01
N ILE A 111 14.73 -17.02 23.86
CA ILE A 111 15.34 -16.69 22.58
C ILE A 111 16.57 -17.59 22.39
N ASP A 112 16.45 -18.64 21.57
CA ASP A 112 17.62 -19.36 21.04
C ASP A 112 18.01 -18.78 19.67
N THR A 113 19.09 -18.00 19.66
CA THR A 113 19.67 -17.37 18.47
C THR A 113 20.36 -18.34 17.51
N ASN A 114 20.50 -19.62 17.88
CA ASN A 114 21.08 -20.67 17.01
C ASN A 114 20.01 -21.46 16.24
N LEU A 115 18.73 -21.35 16.63
CA LEU A 115 17.59 -22.06 16.04
C LEU A 115 16.66 -21.18 15.19
N THR A 116 16.78 -19.85 15.26
CA THR A 116 15.82 -18.96 14.58
C THR A 116 16.09 -18.97 13.06
N PRO A 117 15.14 -19.43 12.24
CA PRO A 117 15.33 -19.38 10.80
C PRO A 117 15.35 -17.93 10.34
N LYS A 118 16.36 -17.55 9.54
CA LYS A 118 16.35 -16.27 8.82
C LYS A 118 15.03 -16.18 8.04
N CYS A 119 14.24 -15.14 8.32
CA CYS A 119 12.99 -14.85 7.61
C CYS A 119 13.19 -14.99 6.10
N SER A 120 12.50 -15.96 5.48
CA SER A 120 12.61 -16.25 4.03
C SER A 120 12.13 -15.10 3.15
N TYR A 121 11.45 -14.14 3.75
CA TYR A 121 10.82 -12.98 3.12
C TYR A 121 11.49 -11.66 3.54
N LEU A 122 12.71 -11.73 4.10
CA LEU A 122 13.45 -10.55 4.51
C LEU A 122 13.64 -9.61 3.31
N GLY A 123 13.25 -8.34 3.48
CA GLY A 123 13.29 -7.33 2.42
C GLY A 123 11.98 -7.16 1.66
N GLU A 124 10.98 -8.02 1.86
CA GLU A 124 9.62 -7.81 1.34
C GLU A 124 8.81 -6.90 2.28
N ILE A 125 7.83 -6.16 1.74
CA ILE A 125 7.01 -5.18 2.49
C ILE A 125 6.26 -5.85 3.66
N CYS A 126 5.64 -7.00 3.40
CA CYS A 126 4.99 -7.88 4.36
C CYS A 126 5.87 -8.25 5.58
N SER A 127 7.20 -8.22 5.46
CA SER A 127 8.13 -8.60 6.53
C SER A 127 8.32 -7.47 7.54
N CYS A 128 8.09 -6.23 7.11
CA CYS A 128 8.21 -5.03 7.94
C CYS A 128 6.99 -4.79 8.83
N VAL A 129 5.85 -5.44 8.54
CA VAL A 129 4.58 -5.21 9.23
C VAL A 129 4.27 -6.28 10.27
N LYS A 130 3.62 -5.85 11.34
CA LYS A 130 3.17 -6.69 12.45
C LYS A 130 1.88 -7.42 12.13
N THR A 131 0.95 -6.74 11.47
CA THR A 131 -0.37 -7.26 11.09
C THR A 131 -0.66 -6.96 9.62
N PRO A 132 -1.36 -7.86 8.91
CA PRO A 132 -1.83 -7.57 7.56
C PRO A 132 -2.74 -6.33 7.55
N MET A 133 -2.71 -5.60 6.45
CA MET A 133 -3.64 -4.49 6.22
C MET A 133 -5.05 -5.02 5.95
N ALA A 134 -6.05 -4.26 6.40
CA ALA A 134 -7.44 -4.54 6.07
C ALA A 134 -7.79 -4.02 4.66
N TYR A 135 -8.81 -4.62 4.05
CA TYR A 135 -9.35 -4.24 2.73
C TYR A 135 -9.73 -2.75 2.59
N ARG A 136 -10.02 -2.05 3.70
CA ARG A 136 -10.29 -0.60 3.69
C ARG A 136 -9.15 0.25 3.13
N LEU A 137 -7.94 -0.32 3.06
CA LEU A 137 -6.80 0.29 2.40
C LEU A 137 -7.11 0.53 0.92
N ASP A 138 -7.62 -0.47 0.19
CA ASP A 138 -7.94 -0.37 -1.23
C ASP A 138 -8.94 0.74 -1.50
N GLU A 139 -10.06 0.73 -0.77
CA GLU A 139 -11.10 1.75 -0.89
C GLU A 139 -10.53 3.17 -0.66
N SER A 140 -9.69 3.33 0.35
CA SER A 140 -9.13 4.64 0.69
C SER A 140 -8.07 5.11 -0.32
N LEU A 141 -7.26 4.19 -0.86
CA LEU A 141 -6.30 4.48 -1.92
C LEU A 141 -7.03 4.99 -3.16
N ILE A 142 -8.07 4.26 -3.60
CA ILE A 142 -8.83 4.60 -4.79
C ILE A 142 -9.55 5.94 -4.65
N LEU A 143 -10.21 6.19 -3.52
CA LEU A 143 -10.94 7.43 -3.32
C LEU A 143 -10.03 8.64 -3.25
N LEU A 144 -8.88 8.51 -2.58
CA LEU A 144 -7.89 9.59 -2.59
C LEU A 144 -7.25 9.76 -3.97
N ALA A 145 -7.00 8.68 -4.71
CA ALA A 145 -6.49 8.76 -6.08
C ALA A 145 -7.45 9.52 -7.01
N LYS A 146 -8.77 9.28 -6.90
CA LYS A 146 -9.79 10.07 -7.62
C LYS A 146 -9.71 11.55 -7.26
N SER A 147 -9.58 11.88 -5.97
CA SER A 147 -9.45 13.27 -5.53
C SER A 147 -8.19 13.93 -6.10
N LEU A 148 -7.07 13.21 -6.14
CA LEU A 148 -5.83 13.72 -6.74
C LEU A 148 -5.98 13.92 -8.26
N ALA A 149 -6.58 12.97 -8.97
CA ALA A 149 -6.88 13.08 -10.39
C ALA A 149 -7.75 14.31 -10.71
N TYR A 150 -8.81 14.52 -9.92
CA TYR A 150 -9.66 15.70 -10.04
C TYR A 150 -8.90 17.02 -9.83
N LEU A 151 -8.03 17.08 -8.81
CA LEU A 151 -7.20 18.26 -8.54
C LEU A 151 -6.22 18.55 -9.68
N ASP A 152 -5.75 17.52 -10.38
CA ASP A 152 -4.89 17.63 -11.56
C ASP A 152 -5.69 17.88 -12.86
N GLY A 153 -7.01 18.03 -12.77
CA GLY A 153 -7.90 18.26 -13.93
C GLY A 153 -8.07 17.05 -14.85
N GLN A 154 -7.79 15.84 -14.35
CA GLN A 154 -7.94 14.58 -15.08
C GLN A 154 -9.35 14.02 -14.88
N SER A 155 -9.85 13.27 -15.87
CA SER A 155 -11.13 12.56 -15.78
C SER A 155 -10.98 11.07 -15.42
N VAL A 156 -9.74 10.56 -15.44
CA VAL A 156 -9.40 9.16 -15.17
C VAL A 156 -8.24 9.14 -14.18
N VAL A 157 -8.22 8.15 -13.29
CA VAL A 157 -7.05 7.85 -12.44
C VAL A 157 -5.94 7.23 -13.31
N PHE A 158 -4.79 7.91 -13.41
CA PHE A 158 -3.68 7.49 -14.27
C PHE A 158 -2.54 6.78 -13.51
N GLN A 159 -1.80 5.93 -14.25
CA GLN A 159 -0.64 5.16 -13.78
C GLN A 159 0.69 5.60 -14.42
N ASP A 160 0.76 6.78 -15.04
CA ASP A 160 1.94 7.13 -15.86
C ASP A 160 3.26 7.17 -15.05
N GLU A 161 4.36 6.85 -15.72
CA GLU A 161 5.55 6.17 -15.15
C GLU A 161 6.27 6.89 -14.01
N GLU A 162 6.08 8.20 -13.83
CA GLU A 162 6.75 8.87 -12.72
C GLU A 162 5.99 8.71 -11.41
N PHE A 163 4.70 9.06 -11.27
CA PHE A 163 3.99 8.95 -9.98
C PHE A 163 2.46 8.97 -10.14
N GLY A 164 1.87 7.83 -10.51
CA GLY A 164 0.40 7.69 -10.61
C GLY A 164 -0.34 8.05 -9.30
N HIS A 165 -1.59 8.52 -9.43
CA HIS A 165 -2.40 9.02 -8.31
C HIS A 165 -2.56 8.00 -7.17
N VAL A 166 -2.57 6.70 -7.49
CA VAL A 166 -2.63 5.60 -6.52
C VAL A 166 -1.37 5.54 -5.65
N THR A 167 -0.19 5.70 -6.24
CA THR A 167 1.09 5.66 -5.52
C THR A 167 1.25 6.90 -4.64
N GLU A 168 0.77 8.06 -5.10
CA GLU A 168 0.78 9.28 -4.29
C GLU A 168 -0.19 9.18 -3.10
N ALA A 169 -1.39 8.63 -3.32
CA ALA A 169 -2.38 8.40 -2.28
C ALA A 169 -1.83 7.55 -1.11
N LEU A 170 -0.91 6.63 -1.40
CA LEU A 170 -0.28 5.74 -0.43
C LEU A 170 0.35 6.50 0.75
N LYS A 171 0.97 7.66 0.50
CA LYS A 171 1.62 8.49 1.53
C LYS A 171 0.66 8.96 2.62
N TYR A 172 -0.63 9.10 2.30
CA TYR A 172 -1.64 9.66 3.20
C TYR A 172 -2.55 8.59 3.82
N VAL A 173 -2.65 7.43 3.19
CA VAL A 173 -3.62 6.38 3.52
C VAL A 173 -3.01 5.26 4.36
N VAL A 174 -1.74 4.90 4.14
CA VAL A 174 -1.16 3.71 4.80
C VAL A 174 -0.78 3.98 6.25
N GLY A 175 -0.27 5.17 6.56
CA GLY A 175 0.41 5.47 7.82
C GLY A 175 -0.39 5.17 9.10
N ASN A 176 -1.70 5.48 9.15
CA ASN A 176 -2.53 5.18 10.32
C ASN A 176 -2.97 3.73 10.46
N ARG A 177 -2.92 2.97 9.36
CA ARG A 177 -3.35 1.57 9.31
C ARG A 177 -2.19 0.63 9.58
N LEU A 178 -0.99 1.09 9.25
CA LEU A 178 0.25 0.35 9.42
C LEU A 178 0.62 0.16 10.89
N GLU A 179 0.97 -1.07 11.23
CA GLU A 179 1.73 -1.40 12.43
C GLU A 179 3.06 -2.00 11.98
N LEU A 180 4.14 -1.25 12.18
CA LEU A 180 5.48 -1.74 11.91
C LEU A 180 5.92 -2.69 13.02
N ARG A 181 6.75 -3.67 12.67
CA ARG A 181 7.50 -4.44 13.67
C ARG A 181 8.39 -3.52 14.51
N VAL A 182 8.61 -3.87 15.77
CA VAL A 182 9.42 -3.05 16.69
C VAL A 182 10.84 -2.82 16.16
N SER A 183 11.42 -3.86 15.55
CA SER A 183 12.75 -3.81 14.93
C SER A 183 12.85 -2.80 13.79
N ILE A 184 11.74 -2.50 13.09
CA ILE A 184 11.67 -1.47 12.06
C ILE A 184 11.26 -0.12 12.67
N ALA A 185 10.21 -0.11 13.50
CA ALA A 185 9.62 1.10 14.07
C ALA A 185 10.62 1.98 14.82
N LYS A 186 11.63 1.39 15.48
CA LYS A 186 12.69 2.12 16.21
C LYS A 186 13.54 3.05 15.33
N HIS A 187 13.51 2.86 14.01
CA HIS A 187 14.31 3.64 13.06
C HIS A 187 13.54 4.83 12.46
N TRP A 188 12.25 4.97 12.77
CA TRP A 188 11.36 5.94 12.15
C TRP A 188 10.59 6.71 13.21
N VAL A 189 10.29 7.98 12.93
CA VAL A 189 9.55 8.82 13.89
C VAL A 189 8.13 8.29 14.07
N ASN A 190 7.53 7.80 12.98
CA ASN A 190 6.21 7.17 12.96
C ASN A 190 6.05 6.33 11.68
N ALA A 191 4.91 5.64 11.56
CA ALA A 191 4.61 4.80 10.42
C ALA A 191 4.46 5.59 9.10
N SER A 192 3.88 6.80 9.13
CA SER A 192 3.76 7.65 7.93
C SER A 192 5.13 8.07 7.40
N ASP A 193 6.08 8.37 8.28
CA ASP A 193 7.47 8.70 7.93
C ASP A 193 8.15 7.53 7.19
N TRP A 194 8.02 6.30 7.69
CA TRP A 194 8.48 5.10 6.99
C TRP A 194 7.81 4.93 5.63
N VAL A 195 6.49 5.15 5.54
CA VAL A 195 5.75 5.04 4.29
C VAL A 195 6.31 6.00 3.22
N THR A 196 6.46 7.27 3.58
CA THR A 196 6.91 8.31 2.63
C THR A 196 8.37 8.14 2.24
N ASN A 197 9.25 7.77 3.17
CA ASN A 197 10.69 7.80 2.95
C ASN A 197 11.30 6.44 2.59
N GLU A 198 10.72 5.33 3.03
CA GLU A 198 11.23 3.98 2.76
C GLU A 198 10.34 3.24 1.78
N LEU A 199 9.07 3.02 2.12
CA LEU A 199 8.17 2.18 1.32
C LEU A 199 7.98 2.74 -0.08
N TYR A 200 7.69 4.04 -0.19
CA TYR A 200 7.49 4.69 -1.48
C TYR A 200 8.72 4.57 -2.38
N ASN A 201 9.91 4.80 -1.83
CA ASN A 201 11.17 4.67 -2.54
C ASN A 201 11.48 3.22 -2.93
N TYR A 202 11.18 2.27 -2.03
CA TYR A 202 11.35 0.84 -2.28
C TYR A 202 10.43 0.37 -3.41
N LEU A 203 9.15 0.75 -3.36
CA LEU A 203 8.17 0.46 -4.39
C LEU A 203 8.67 0.97 -5.75
N ASN A 204 9.03 2.26 -5.82
CA ASN A 204 9.48 2.90 -7.05
C ASN A 204 10.69 2.17 -7.67
N LYS A 205 11.71 1.88 -6.84
CA LYS A 205 12.95 1.25 -7.33
C LYS A 205 12.79 -0.21 -7.72
N ASN A 206 11.95 -0.96 -7.02
CA ASN A 206 12.00 -2.43 -7.07
C ASN A 206 10.72 -3.08 -7.62
N LYS A 207 9.56 -2.44 -7.48
CA LYS A 207 8.26 -3.10 -7.67
C LYS A 207 7.46 -2.51 -8.84
N LEU A 208 7.29 -1.18 -8.92
CA LEU A 208 6.24 -0.58 -9.78
C LEU A 208 6.36 -0.97 -11.25
N LYS A 209 7.56 -0.89 -11.82
CA LYS A 209 7.79 -1.28 -13.22
C LYS A 209 7.51 -2.76 -13.47
N GLN A 210 7.88 -3.64 -12.54
CA GLN A 210 7.61 -5.07 -12.67
C GLN A 210 6.12 -5.36 -12.55
N TRP A 211 5.41 -4.66 -11.67
CA TRP A 211 3.96 -4.78 -11.52
C TRP A 211 3.22 -4.30 -12.75
N ALA A 212 3.61 -3.16 -13.34
CA ALA A 212 3.02 -2.67 -14.59
C ALA A 212 3.13 -3.72 -15.70
N THR A 213 4.33 -4.27 -15.95
CA THR A 213 4.51 -5.33 -16.95
C THR A 213 3.74 -6.60 -16.60
N ALA A 214 3.65 -6.97 -15.32
CA ALA A 214 2.89 -8.14 -14.89
C ALA A 214 1.38 -7.97 -15.09
N ILE A 215 0.85 -6.76 -14.87
CA ILE A 215 -0.55 -6.41 -15.13
C ILE A 215 -0.85 -6.51 -16.62
N GLU A 216 0.00 -5.96 -17.49
CA GLU A 216 -0.14 -6.10 -18.95
C GLU A 216 -0.14 -7.57 -19.39
N CYS A 217 0.76 -8.39 -18.80
CA CYS A 217 0.80 -9.83 -19.06
C CYS A 217 -0.48 -10.53 -18.60
N PHE A 218 -0.99 -10.16 -17.42
CA PHE A 218 -2.25 -10.67 -16.89
C PHE A 218 -3.42 -10.35 -17.82
N ILE A 219 -3.55 -9.10 -18.26
CA ILE A 219 -4.61 -8.65 -19.18
C ILE A 219 -4.54 -9.41 -20.51
N THR A 220 -3.34 -9.51 -21.07
CA THR A 220 -3.11 -10.27 -22.30
C THR A 220 -3.56 -11.72 -22.16
N ALA A 221 -3.25 -12.35 -21.02
CA ALA A 221 -3.62 -13.73 -20.74
C ALA A 221 -5.13 -13.90 -20.42
N SER A 222 -5.77 -12.92 -19.78
CA SER A 222 -7.18 -12.98 -19.38
C SER A 222 -8.13 -12.69 -20.54
N GLU A 223 -7.79 -11.75 -21.42
CA GLU A 223 -8.61 -11.40 -22.59
C GLU A 223 -8.54 -12.48 -23.69
N GLY A 224 -7.47 -13.28 -23.71
CA GLY A 224 -7.35 -14.48 -24.52
C GLY A 224 -7.33 -14.25 -26.03
N THR A 225 -7.68 -15.30 -26.77
CA THR A 225 -7.63 -15.31 -28.25
C THR A 225 -8.59 -14.34 -28.98
N PRO A 226 -9.67 -13.82 -28.37
CA PRO A 226 -10.46 -12.74 -28.97
C PRO A 226 -9.67 -11.47 -29.28
N LYS A 227 -8.60 -11.17 -28.54
CA LYS A 227 -7.80 -9.94 -28.70
C LYS A 227 -6.33 -10.19 -29.03
N TYR A 228 -5.78 -11.36 -28.69
CA TYR A 228 -4.35 -11.66 -28.87
C TYR A 228 -4.10 -12.99 -29.57
N THR A 229 -2.93 -13.13 -30.18
CA THR A 229 -2.49 -14.42 -30.73
C THR A 229 -2.12 -15.40 -29.62
N GLN A 230 -2.24 -16.71 -29.88
CA GLN A 230 -1.83 -17.75 -28.92
C GLN A 230 -0.38 -17.57 -28.46
N HIS A 231 0.52 -17.23 -29.39
CA HIS A 231 1.93 -16.96 -29.07
C HIS A 231 2.11 -15.78 -28.10
N GLN A 232 1.31 -14.71 -28.22
CA GLN A 232 1.35 -13.59 -27.28
C GLN A 232 0.85 -14.01 -25.89
N ILE A 233 -0.21 -14.80 -25.83
CA ILE A 233 -0.77 -15.34 -24.58
C ILE A 233 0.25 -16.23 -23.87
N ASP A 234 0.89 -17.15 -24.60
CA ASP A 234 1.89 -18.07 -24.03
C ASP A 234 3.11 -17.31 -23.50
N ARG A 235 3.56 -16.28 -24.25
CA ARG A 235 4.64 -15.39 -23.80
C ARG A 235 4.25 -14.61 -22.55
N ALA A 236 3.05 -14.04 -22.51
CA ALA A 236 2.53 -13.29 -21.37
C ALA A 236 2.43 -14.18 -20.12
N LYS A 237 1.89 -15.40 -20.26
CA LYS A 237 1.83 -16.38 -19.17
C LYS A 237 3.22 -16.76 -18.66
N THR A 238 4.19 -16.97 -19.56
CA THR A 238 5.57 -17.28 -19.18
C THR A 238 6.24 -16.14 -18.39
N GLN A 239 6.04 -14.90 -18.85
CA GLN A 239 6.56 -13.71 -18.16
C GLN A 239 5.88 -13.52 -16.81
N LEU A 240 4.56 -13.61 -16.74
CA LEU A 240 3.80 -13.52 -15.50
C LEU A 240 4.21 -14.59 -14.48
N HIS A 241 4.43 -15.84 -14.93
CA HIS A 241 4.95 -16.90 -14.08
C HIS A 241 6.34 -16.57 -13.52
N THR A 242 7.21 -15.99 -14.35
CA THR A 242 8.55 -15.56 -13.92
C THR A 242 8.47 -14.46 -12.86
N PHE A 243 7.58 -13.48 -13.05
CA PHE A 243 7.37 -12.42 -12.07
C PHE A 243 6.76 -12.93 -10.76
N ALA A 244 5.75 -13.80 -10.81
CA ALA A 244 5.08 -14.38 -9.65
C ALA A 244 5.96 -15.34 -8.82
N ASN A 245 6.97 -15.94 -9.45
CA ASN A 245 8.01 -16.70 -8.73
C ASN A 245 8.92 -15.77 -7.90
N LYS A 246 9.21 -14.57 -8.39
CA LYS A 246 10.08 -13.60 -7.70
C LYS A 246 9.33 -12.77 -6.66
N ASN A 247 8.09 -12.40 -6.97
CA ASN A 247 7.24 -11.46 -6.23
C ASN A 247 5.94 -12.16 -5.83
N LEU A 248 5.73 -12.33 -4.53
CA LEU A 248 4.63 -13.14 -4.00
C LEU A 248 3.27 -12.49 -4.22
N GLU A 249 3.22 -11.17 -4.14
CA GLU A 249 2.04 -10.35 -4.36
C GLU A 249 1.47 -10.47 -5.77
N LEU A 250 2.25 -10.96 -6.74
CA LEU A 250 1.81 -11.19 -8.12
C LEU A 250 1.20 -12.59 -8.34
N ARG A 251 1.31 -13.51 -7.37
CA ARG A 251 0.77 -14.87 -7.50
C ARG A 251 -0.75 -14.91 -7.69
N PRO A 252 -1.57 -14.07 -7.02
CA PRO A 252 -3.00 -14.05 -7.28
C PRO A 252 -3.35 -13.77 -8.76
N LEU A 253 -2.63 -12.86 -9.42
CA LEU A 253 -2.81 -12.59 -10.85
C LEU A 253 -2.47 -13.81 -11.71
N ALA A 254 -1.36 -14.47 -11.41
CA ALA A 254 -0.93 -15.67 -12.13
C ALA A 254 -1.93 -16.83 -11.97
N LEU A 255 -2.41 -17.07 -10.74
CA LEU A 255 -3.43 -18.07 -10.43
C LEU A 255 -4.74 -17.81 -11.19
N ALA A 256 -5.17 -16.54 -11.27
CA ALA A 256 -6.39 -16.14 -11.96
C ALA A 256 -6.39 -16.49 -13.46
N VAL A 257 -5.22 -16.65 -14.09
CA VAL A 257 -5.08 -17.09 -15.50
C VAL A 257 -4.58 -18.54 -15.65
N GLY A 258 -4.68 -19.33 -14.58
CA GLY A 258 -4.41 -20.76 -14.56
C GLY A 258 -2.92 -21.14 -14.51
N ILE A 259 -2.04 -20.24 -14.04
CA ILE A 259 -0.63 -20.55 -13.81
C ILE A 259 -0.47 -21.14 -12.41
N THR A 260 0.15 -22.31 -12.32
CA THR A 260 0.45 -23.04 -11.07
C THR A 260 1.95 -23.43 -11.02
N GLY A 261 2.38 -24.17 -10.00
CA GLY A 261 3.76 -24.69 -9.91
C GLY A 261 4.79 -23.64 -9.50
N PHE A 262 4.43 -22.73 -8.58
CA PHE A 262 5.36 -21.70 -8.11
C PHE A 262 6.42 -22.29 -7.18
N LYS A 263 7.66 -21.85 -7.34
CA LYS A 263 8.75 -22.21 -6.43
C LYS A 263 8.41 -21.78 -5.00
N LYS A 264 8.63 -22.66 -4.02
CA LYS A 264 8.56 -22.28 -2.61
C LYS A 264 9.82 -21.50 -2.24
N LYS A 265 9.67 -20.22 -1.83
CA LYS A 265 10.72 -19.49 -1.11
C LYS A 265 10.82 -20.12 0.29
N LYS A 266 11.60 -21.19 0.44
CA LYS A 266 11.94 -21.78 1.76
C LYS A 266 13.39 -21.43 2.08
N TYR A 267 13.60 -20.61 3.11
CA TYR A 267 14.91 -20.32 3.70
C TYR A 267 15.98 -19.84 2.70
N GLY A 268 15.60 -18.97 1.76
CA GLY A 268 16.54 -18.44 0.76
C GLY A 268 17.08 -19.47 -0.23
N LYS A 269 16.44 -20.65 -0.35
CA LYS A 269 16.70 -21.63 -1.40
C LYS A 269 15.42 -21.90 -2.19
N ASP A 270 15.56 -21.93 -3.52
CA ASP A 270 14.51 -22.34 -4.43
C ASP A 270 14.35 -23.87 -4.33
N GLU A 271 13.27 -24.35 -3.71
CA GLU A 271 12.82 -25.73 -3.91
C GLU A 271 11.69 -25.73 -4.97
N VAL A 272 11.82 -26.62 -5.95
CA VAL A 272 10.79 -26.95 -6.92
C VAL A 272 9.86 -27.96 -6.25
N GLU A 273 8.54 -27.75 -6.30
CA GLU A 273 7.59 -28.79 -5.92
C GLU A 273 7.48 -29.81 -7.06
N ASP A 274 7.70 -31.08 -6.74
CA ASP A 274 7.13 -32.19 -7.49
C ASP A 274 5.72 -32.43 -6.90
N ASP A 275 4.71 -32.21 -7.74
CA ASP A 275 3.26 -32.53 -7.68
C ASP A 275 2.56 -32.75 -6.32
#